data_AF-X1Q2C4-F1
#
_entry.id   AF-X1Q2C4-F1
#
_cell.length_a   1.000
_cell.length_b   1.000
_cell.length_c   1.000
_cell.angle_alpha   90.00
_cell.angle_beta   90.00
_cell.angle_gamma   90.00
#
_symmetry.space_group_name_H-M   'P 1'
#
loop_
_entity.id
_entity.type
_entity.pdbx_description
1 polymer ?
#
loop_
_entity_poly.entity_id
_entity_poly.type
_entity_poly.pdbx_seq_one_letter_code
_entity_poly.pdbx_strand_id
1 'polypeptide(L)'
;MPGGERITIKKARTFKLDGTEVEATSIKDIFPLEGYRLYSHVSQKVISMPALEEGVTIEYQYTLDDYSRGFIGKNFQDTFYLQDFEPIQSCRYVLTIPEEVEIKIVNFKTDIEPEIKKDESKVIYT
;
A
#
# COMPACT_ATOMS: atom_id res chain seq x y z
N MET A 1 0.29 23.33 2.55
CA MET A 1 1.43 22.99 3.43
C MET A 1 2.39 22.15 2.60
N PRO A 2 3.70 22.43 2.54
CA PRO A 2 4.62 21.55 1.84
C PRO A 2 4.89 20.31 2.73
N GLY A 3 4.54 19.12 2.24
CA GLY A 3 4.79 17.84 2.90
C GLY A 3 3.52 17.05 3.22
N GLY A 4 2.77 16.63 2.20
CA GLY A 4 1.65 15.68 2.34
C GLY A 4 1.98 14.35 1.68
N GLU A 5 1.02 13.43 1.69
CA GLU A 5 1.16 12.15 1.02
C GLU A 5 0.97 12.27 -0.49
N ARG A 6 1.69 11.45 -1.27
CA ARG A 6 1.55 11.36 -2.71
C ARG A 6 1.39 9.91 -3.12
N ILE A 7 0.25 9.60 -3.74
CA ILE A 7 0.03 8.29 -4.36
C ILE A 7 0.46 8.33 -5.83
N THR A 8 1.30 7.38 -6.25
CA THR A 8 1.67 7.15 -7.65
C THR A 8 1.21 5.75 -8.08
N ILE A 9 0.30 5.68 -9.05
CA ILE A 9 -0.10 4.40 -9.65
C ILE A 9 1.02 3.93 -10.58
N LYS A 10 1.50 2.70 -10.39
CA LYS A 10 2.54 2.07 -11.21
C LYS A 10 1.93 1.14 -12.26
N LYS A 11 0.88 0.42 -11.89
CA LYS A 11 0.11 -0.49 -12.76
C LYS A 11 -1.34 -0.51 -12.33
N ALA A 12 -2.26 -0.66 -13.29
CA ALA A 12 -3.67 -0.90 -13.05
C ALA A 12 -4.27 -1.52 -14.31
N ARG A 13 -4.46 -2.85 -14.33
CA ARG A 13 -4.92 -3.57 -15.53
C ARG A 13 -5.62 -4.88 -15.20
N THR A 14 -6.44 -5.33 -16.13
CA THR A 14 -7.12 -6.62 -16.06
C THR A 14 -6.49 -7.59 -17.04
N PHE A 15 -6.19 -8.81 -16.59
CA PHE A 15 -5.80 -9.94 -17.41
C PHE A 15 -7.02 -10.82 -17.69
N LYS A 16 -7.35 -10.95 -18.97
CA LYS A 16 -8.36 -11.90 -19.41
C LYS A 16 -7.85 -13.34 -19.37
N LEU A 17 -8.78 -14.29 -19.43
CA LEU A 17 -8.46 -15.72 -19.46
C LEU A 17 -7.63 -16.14 -20.68
N ASP A 18 -7.72 -15.39 -21.79
CA ASP A 18 -6.91 -15.61 -22.99
C ASP A 18 -5.50 -14.98 -22.91
N GLY A 19 -5.17 -14.34 -21.79
CA GLY A 19 -3.90 -13.63 -21.57
C GLY A 19 -3.89 -12.18 -22.06
N THR A 20 -4.97 -11.67 -22.64
CA THR A 20 -5.07 -10.28 -23.07
C THR A 20 -5.03 -9.35 -21.86
N GLU A 21 -4.18 -8.34 -21.93
CA GLU A 21 -4.08 -7.27 -20.93
C GLU A 21 -4.93 -6.07 -21.35
N VAL A 22 -5.72 -5.52 -20.42
CA VAL A 22 -6.53 -4.32 -20.63
C VAL A 22 -6.20 -3.29 -19.54
N GLU A 23 -5.52 -2.22 -19.92
CA GLU A 23 -5.11 -1.13 -19.01
C GLU A 23 -6.30 -0.29 -18.54
N ALA A 24 -6.31 0.07 -17.27
CA ALA A 24 -7.31 0.97 -16.69
C ALA A 24 -7.04 2.41 -17.14
N THR A 25 -8.02 3.01 -17.80
CA THR A 25 -7.93 4.41 -18.29
C THR A 25 -8.69 5.40 -17.41
N SER A 26 -9.60 4.91 -16.56
CA SER A 26 -10.40 5.75 -15.66
C SER A 26 -9.84 5.68 -14.24
N ILE A 27 -8.94 6.61 -13.94
CA ILE A 27 -8.36 6.81 -12.60
C ILE A 27 -8.66 8.25 -12.18
N LYS A 28 -9.29 8.42 -11.01
CA LYS A 28 -9.76 9.72 -10.54
C LYS A 28 -9.43 9.93 -9.08
N ASP A 29 -9.11 11.16 -8.72
CA ASP A 29 -9.06 11.60 -7.33
C ASP A 29 -10.47 12.04 -6.91
N ILE A 30 -10.93 11.57 -5.75
CA ILE A 30 -12.16 12.04 -5.10
C ILE A 30 -11.85 12.57 -3.71
N PHE A 31 -12.67 13.50 -3.23
CA PHE A 31 -12.50 14.18 -1.94
C PHE A 31 -13.72 13.92 -1.05
N PRO A 32 -13.81 12.74 -0.40
CA PRO A 32 -15.02 12.32 0.31
C PRO A 32 -15.37 13.23 1.49
N LEU A 33 -14.41 14.00 2.00
CA LEU A 33 -14.55 14.88 3.16
C LEU A 33 -14.55 16.37 2.79
N GLU A 34 -14.80 16.72 1.53
CA GLU A 34 -14.76 18.12 1.04
C GLU A 34 -15.68 19.07 1.85
N GLY A 35 -16.82 18.57 2.35
CA GLY A 35 -17.74 19.33 3.21
C GLY A 35 -17.20 19.67 4.61
N TYR A 36 -16.11 19.04 5.05
CA TYR A 36 -15.47 19.28 6.34
C TYR A 36 -14.18 20.07 6.15
N ARG A 37 -14.21 21.38 6.44
CA ARG A 37 -13.07 22.31 6.19
C ARG A 37 -11.71 21.83 6.69
N LEU A 38 -11.66 21.12 7.82
CA LEU A 38 -10.40 20.61 8.39
C LEU A 38 -9.83 19.43 7.60
N TYR A 39 -10.66 18.69 6.87
CA TYR A 39 -10.32 17.45 6.18
C TYR A 39 -10.53 17.51 4.67
N SER A 40 -10.78 18.71 4.11
CA SER A 40 -11.06 18.90 2.69
C SER A 40 -9.88 18.51 1.78
N HIS A 41 -8.68 18.33 2.34
CA HIS A 41 -7.48 17.89 1.65
C HIS A 41 -7.32 16.36 1.61
N VAL A 42 -8.17 15.61 2.32
CA VAL A 42 -8.17 14.14 2.29
C VAL A 42 -8.73 13.68 0.94
N SER A 43 -7.93 12.92 0.21
CA SER A 43 -8.29 12.39 -1.10
C SER A 43 -8.24 10.87 -1.11
N GLN A 44 -8.95 10.29 -2.08
CA GLN A 44 -8.89 8.86 -2.41
C GLN A 44 -8.69 8.70 -3.92
N LYS A 45 -7.83 7.76 -4.32
CA LYS A 45 -7.70 7.36 -5.72
C LYS A 45 -8.67 6.23 -6.02
N VAL A 46 -9.55 6.47 -6.98
CA VAL A 46 -10.51 5.48 -7.50
C VAL A 46 -10.03 5.01 -8.87
N ILE A 47 -9.83 3.71 -9.00
CA ILE A 47 -9.48 3.04 -10.25
C ILE A 47 -10.70 2.24 -10.70
N SER A 48 -11.26 2.58 -11.86
CA SER A 48 -12.29 1.77 -12.49
C SER A 48 -11.62 0.70 -13.36
N MET A 49 -11.59 -0.54 -12.87
CA MET A 49 -10.99 -1.66 -13.60
C MET A 49 -11.80 -2.01 -14.86
N PRO A 50 -11.16 -2.16 -16.02
CA PRO A 50 -11.83 -2.47 -17.28
C PRO A 50 -12.05 -3.97 -17.44
N ALA A 51 -12.89 -4.35 -18.41
CA ALA A 51 -13.02 -5.72 -18.92
C ALA A 51 -13.25 -6.79 -17.84
N LEU A 52 -14.05 -6.48 -16.82
CA LEU A 52 -14.39 -7.41 -15.76
C LEU A 52 -15.41 -8.46 -16.25
N GLU A 53 -15.00 -9.72 -16.15
CA GLU A 53 -15.82 -10.91 -16.37
C GLU A 53 -15.36 -12.00 -15.38
N GLU A 54 -16.10 -13.10 -15.29
CA GLU A 54 -15.75 -14.18 -14.36
C GLU A 54 -14.37 -14.79 -14.71
N GLY A 55 -13.54 -15.00 -13.69
CA GLY A 55 -12.23 -15.64 -13.83
C GLY A 55 -11.07 -14.73 -14.25
N VAL A 56 -11.31 -13.44 -14.55
CA VAL A 56 -10.20 -12.51 -14.85
C VAL A 56 -9.35 -12.22 -13.63
N THR A 57 -8.11 -11.79 -13.85
CA THR A 57 -7.20 -11.34 -12.79
C THR A 57 -7.02 -9.83 -12.85
N ILE A 58 -7.12 -9.16 -11.70
CA ILE A 58 -6.84 -7.73 -11.54
C ILE A 58 -5.41 -7.57 -11.02
N GLU A 59 -4.59 -6.77 -11.70
CA GLU A 59 -3.29 -6.30 -11.19
C GLU A 59 -3.35 -4.80 -10.93
N TYR A 60 -3.00 -4.41 -9.71
CA TYR A 60 -2.74 -3.02 -9.38
C TYR A 60 -1.49 -2.90 -8.51
N GLN A 61 -0.73 -1.84 -8.74
CA GLN A 61 0.47 -1.53 -7.98
C GLN A 61 0.55 -0.02 -7.82
N TYR A 62 0.87 0.45 -6.61
CA TYR A 62 1.05 1.87 -6.32
C TYR A 62 2.17 2.09 -5.32
N THR A 63 2.65 3.33 -5.23
CA THR A 63 3.48 3.82 -4.12
C THR A 63 2.73 4.93 -3.40
N LEU A 64 2.85 4.96 -2.08
CA LEU A 64 2.41 6.08 -1.23
C LEU A 64 3.67 6.68 -0.62
N ASP A 65 4.02 7.88 -1.08
CA ASP A 65 5.16 8.62 -0.55
C ASP A 65 4.64 9.61 0.50
N ASP A 66 4.96 9.40 1.78
CA ASP A 66 4.64 10.35 2.84
C ASP A 66 5.82 11.31 3.07
N TYR A 67 5.62 12.58 2.70
CA TYR A 67 6.59 13.66 2.93
C TYR A 67 6.25 14.50 4.16
N SER A 68 5.23 14.09 4.93
CA SER A 68 4.78 14.80 6.10
C SER A 68 5.75 14.58 7.26
N ARG A 69 5.98 15.65 8.04
CA ARG A 69 6.49 15.53 9.41
C ARG A 69 5.29 15.48 10.35
N GLY A 70 4.35 14.58 10.07
CA GLY A 70 3.04 14.51 10.72
C GLY A 70 3.09 14.45 12.26
N PHE A 71 1.94 14.28 12.90
CA PHE A 71 1.84 14.27 14.37
C PHE A 71 2.77 13.23 15.04
N ILE A 72 3.04 12.11 14.37
CA ILE A 72 3.94 11.05 14.85
C ILE A 72 5.43 11.36 14.62
N GLY A 73 5.77 12.48 13.97
CA GLY A 73 7.13 12.97 13.78
C GLY A 73 7.97 12.05 12.90
N LYS A 74 9.07 11.52 13.45
CA LYS A 74 9.96 10.56 12.77
C LYS A 74 9.61 9.09 13.08
N ASN A 75 8.52 8.86 13.81
CA ASN A 75 8.13 7.50 14.18
C ASN A 75 7.38 6.84 13.03
N PHE A 76 7.54 5.52 12.92
CA PHE A 76 6.80 4.67 12.01
C PHE A 76 5.88 3.75 12.81
N GLN A 77 4.65 3.61 12.35
CA GLN A 77 3.69 2.63 12.87
C GLN A 77 2.86 2.12 11.70
N ASP A 78 2.62 0.82 11.69
CA ASP A 78 1.76 0.17 10.71
C ASP A 78 1.01 -1.00 11.36
N THR A 79 -0.10 -1.40 10.73
CA THR A 79 -0.82 -2.63 11.06
C THR A 79 -1.14 -3.33 9.76
N PHE A 80 -0.45 -4.44 9.53
CA PHE A 80 -0.58 -5.21 8.30
C PHE A 80 -1.27 -6.54 8.57
N TYR A 81 -2.27 -6.86 7.75
CA TYR A 81 -3.03 -8.10 7.86
C TYR A 81 -2.49 -9.12 6.85
N LEU A 82 -2.13 -10.31 7.34
CA LEU A 82 -1.66 -11.43 6.51
C LEU A 82 -2.83 -12.29 5.97
N GLN A 83 -4.07 -11.93 6.31
CA GLN A 83 -5.30 -12.58 5.88
C GLN A 83 -6.33 -11.51 5.54
N ASP A 84 -7.20 -11.82 4.59
CA ASP A 84 -8.32 -10.97 4.18
C ASP A 84 -9.58 -11.83 4.02
N PHE A 85 -10.71 -11.19 3.67
CA PHE A 85 -11.97 -11.87 3.38
C PHE A 85 -11.82 -12.94 2.30
N GLU A 86 -11.10 -12.60 1.22
CA GLU A 86 -10.73 -13.56 0.18
C GLU A 86 -9.43 -14.28 0.54
N PRO A 87 -9.29 -15.59 0.23
CA PRO A 87 -8.07 -16.33 0.52
C PRO A 87 -6.83 -15.74 -0.18
N ILE A 88 -5.77 -15.53 0.59
CA ILE A 88 -4.49 -15.02 0.08
C ILE A 88 -3.54 -16.19 -0.20
N GLN A 89 -3.17 -16.38 -1.47
CA GLN A 89 -2.19 -17.41 -1.84
C GLN A 89 -0.75 -17.03 -1.47
N SER A 90 -0.40 -15.75 -1.60
CA SER A 90 0.93 -15.23 -1.28
C SER A 90 0.82 -13.82 -0.74
N CYS A 91 1.41 -13.59 0.44
CA CYS A 91 1.46 -12.29 1.10
C CYS A 91 2.90 -12.04 1.54
N ARG A 92 3.43 -10.84 1.25
CA ARG A 92 4.77 -10.46 1.67
C ARG A 92 4.77 -9.03 2.18
N TYR A 93 5.27 -8.84 3.39
CA TYR A 93 5.49 -7.55 3.99
C TYR A 93 6.99 -7.32 4.13
N VAL A 94 7.50 -6.20 3.61
CA VAL A 94 8.92 -5.87 3.71
C VAL A 94 9.07 -4.54 4.41
N LEU A 95 9.73 -4.53 5.56
CA LEU A 95 10.06 -3.32 6.30
C LEU A 95 11.56 -3.07 6.21
N THR A 96 11.94 -1.93 5.64
CA THR A 96 13.33 -1.48 5.60
C THR A 96 13.46 -0.22 6.44
N ILE A 97 14.31 -0.27 7.47
CA ILE A 97 14.55 0.86 8.38
C ILE A 97 16.06 1.15 8.50
N PRO A 98 16.45 2.38 8.87
CA PRO A 98 17.83 2.67 9.27
C PRO A 98 18.25 1.81 10.46
N GLU A 99 19.52 1.42 10.53
CA GLU A 99 20.03 0.53 11.59
C GLU A 99 19.91 1.12 13.00
N GLU A 100 19.95 2.44 13.13
CA GLU A 100 19.82 3.14 14.40
C GLU A 100 18.39 3.19 14.96
N VAL A 101 17.39 2.72 14.20
CA VAL A 101 15.98 2.76 14.61
C VAL A 101 15.60 1.45 15.30
N GLU A 102 15.16 1.56 16.56
CA GLU A 102 14.54 0.43 17.27
C GLU A 102 13.10 0.23 16.76
N ILE A 103 12.75 -1.01 16.43
CA ILE A 103 11.38 -1.41 16.03
C ILE A 103 10.82 -2.46 16.99
N LYS A 104 9.52 -2.35 17.27
CA LYS A 104 8.77 -3.36 18.02
C LYS A 104 7.73 -3.99 17.11
N ILE A 105 7.80 -5.31 17.00
CA ILE A 105 6.87 -6.11 16.19
C ILE A 105 6.05 -6.98 17.14
N VAL A 106 4.74 -6.99 16.95
CA VAL A 106 3.81 -7.84 17.69
C VAL A 106 3.02 -8.65 16.70
N ASN A 107 3.25 -9.96 16.71
CA ASN A 107 2.52 -10.90 15.88
C ASN A 107 1.25 -11.34 16.60
N PHE A 108 0.11 -11.26 15.92
CA PHE A 108 -1.18 -11.64 16.49
C PHE A 108 -1.76 -12.84 15.73
N LYS A 109 -2.05 -13.92 16.46
CA LYS A 109 -2.61 -15.18 15.91
C LYS A 109 -1.81 -15.75 14.73
N THR A 110 -0.50 -15.60 14.76
CA THR A 110 0.42 -16.16 13.77
C THR A 110 1.73 -16.55 14.46
N ASP A 111 2.36 -17.59 13.95
CA ASP A 111 3.70 -18.07 14.31
C ASP A 111 4.77 -17.64 13.29
N ILE A 112 4.39 -16.85 12.28
CA ILE A 112 5.31 -16.30 11.29
C ILE A 112 6.28 -15.34 11.98
N GLU A 113 7.58 -15.62 11.84
CA GLU A 113 8.67 -14.73 12.26
C GLU A 113 9.34 -14.11 11.03
N PRO A 114 9.73 -12.82 11.09
CA PRO A 114 10.38 -12.17 9.97
C PRO A 114 11.81 -12.69 9.77
N GLU A 115 12.24 -12.83 8.52
CA GLU A 115 13.65 -12.98 8.17
C GLU A 115 14.33 -11.61 8.29
N ILE A 116 15.41 -11.53 9.06
CA ILE A 116 16.14 -10.27 9.30
C ILE A 116 17.45 -10.27 8.55
N LYS A 117 17.67 -9.24 7.72
CA LYS A 117 18.91 -9.00 6.98
C LYS A 117 19.46 -7.61 7.32
N LYS A 118 20.77 -7.52 7.53
CA LYS A 118 21.48 -6.25 7.66
C LYS A 118 22.20 -5.94 6.36
N ASP A 119 22.03 -4.72 5.87
CA ASP A 119 22.66 -4.24 4.65
C ASP A 119 23.14 -2.80 4.83
N GLU A 120 24.45 -2.60 4.79
CA GLU A 120 25.14 -1.32 5.02
C GLU A 120 24.69 -0.58 6.29
N SER A 121 23.70 0.31 6.15
CA SER A 121 23.15 1.22 7.18
C SER A 121 21.66 0.95 7.45
N LYS A 122 21.15 -0.20 7.00
CA LYS A 122 19.74 -0.56 7.05
C LYS A 122 19.55 -1.97 7.61
N VAL A 123 18.38 -2.16 8.21
CA VAL A 123 17.86 -3.47 8.60
C VAL A 123 16.59 -3.72 7.82
N ILE A 124 16.51 -4.89 7.20
CA ILE A 124 15.41 -5.34 6.36
C ILE A 124 14.74 -6.53 7.06
N TYR A 125 13.45 -6.41 7.31
CA TYR A 125 12.57 -7.47 7.81
C TYR A 125 11.69 -7.94 6.65
N THR A 126 11.62 -9.24 6.40
CA THR A 126 10.80 -9.85 5.33
C THR A 126 9.96 -10.99 5.86
#